data_AF-A0A8I2CSA7-F1
#
_entry.id   AF-A0A8I2CSA7-F1
#
_cell.length_a   1.000
_cell.length_b   1.000
_cell.length_c   1.000
_cell.angle_alpha   90.00
_cell.angle_beta   90.00
_cell.angle_gamma   90.00
#
_symmetry.space_group_name_H-M   'P 1'
#
loop_
_entity.id
_entity.type
_entity.pdbx_description
1 polymer ?
#
loop_
_entity_poly.entity_id
_entity_poly.type
_entity_poly.pdbx_seq_one_letter_code
_entity_poly.pdbx_strand_id
1 'polypeptide(L)'
;MKGWSEDEIRDRTLMAPCGLYCGVCGVYIATRDDNAKFKTVMGNLYGTRPEDTACRGCMQPDPPQKLYGYCAMCAIRDCVRSKGFYSCHQCSDWPCDRIRTFGLATGRRVMMQTIPVWREMVAVHGHEEGCVEWARSVCERYHCPDCGSPLFRGAQRCHACGRAVADDLDGSL
;
A
#
# COMPACT_ATOMS: atom_id res chain seq x y z
N MET A 1 8.62 6.03 13.22
CA MET A 1 7.22 6.48 13.40
C MET A 1 6.45 5.41 14.19
N LYS A 2 5.37 5.71 14.92
CA LYS A 2 4.62 4.64 15.59
C LYS A 2 4.07 3.67 14.52
N GLY A 3 4.34 2.37 14.65
CA GLY A 3 3.88 1.35 13.70
C GLY A 3 4.79 1.07 12.49
N TRP A 4 5.80 1.90 12.21
CA TRP A 4 6.73 1.71 11.10
C TRP A 4 8.16 2.17 11.45
N SER A 5 9.14 1.30 11.18
CA SER A 5 10.56 1.63 11.33
C SER A 5 11.07 2.43 10.12
N GLU A 6 12.22 3.09 10.27
CA GLU A 6 12.87 3.79 9.16
C GLU A 6 13.31 2.83 8.05
N ASP A 7 13.83 1.65 8.41
CA ASP A 7 14.20 0.61 7.44
C ASP A 7 13.00 0.14 6.63
N GLU A 8 11.83 0.01 7.27
CA GLU A 8 10.59 -0.37 6.60
C GLU A 8 10.09 0.72 5.64
N ILE A 9 10.18 1.99 6.04
CA ILE A 9 9.83 3.13 5.17
C ILE A 9 10.76 3.17 3.95
N ARG A 10 12.05 2.89 4.14
CA ARG A 10 13.07 2.85 3.08
C ARG A 10 13.01 1.58 2.23
N ASP A 11 12.26 0.56 2.64
CA ASP A 11 12.17 -0.71 1.91
C ASP A 11 11.42 -0.54 0.58
N ARG A 12 12.21 -0.57 -0.49
CA ARG A 12 11.74 -0.49 -1.89
C ARG A 12 10.79 -1.63 -2.26
N THR A 13 10.90 -2.80 -1.65
CA THR A 13 9.98 -3.91 -1.92
C THR A 13 8.53 -3.60 -1.52
N LEU A 14 8.34 -2.63 -0.61
CA LEU A 14 7.03 -2.17 -0.14
C LEU A 14 6.44 -1.03 -0.97
N MET A 15 7.23 -0.39 -1.83
CA MET A 15 6.78 0.75 -2.63
C MET A 15 6.00 0.28 -3.85
N ALA A 16 4.73 -0.04 -3.64
CA ALA A 16 3.86 -0.58 -4.68
C ALA A 16 3.77 0.36 -5.89
N PRO A 17 3.89 -0.15 -7.13
CA PRO A 17 4.07 0.69 -8.30
C PRO A 17 2.83 1.53 -8.63
N CYS A 18 1.65 1.10 -8.16
CA CYS A 18 0.39 1.82 -8.33
C CYS A 18 0.16 2.93 -7.29
N GLY A 19 1.04 3.11 -6.31
CA GLY A 19 0.86 4.05 -5.20
C GLY A 19 0.15 3.45 -3.98
N LEU A 20 -0.31 2.20 -4.07
CA LEU A 20 -0.88 1.46 -2.94
C LEU A 20 0.19 0.91 -2.00
N TYR A 21 0.99 1.78 -1.37
CA TYR A 21 2.12 1.42 -0.50
C TYR A 21 1.84 0.18 0.37
N CYS A 22 2.73 -0.82 0.31
CA CYS A 22 2.53 -2.09 0.98
C CYS A 22 2.69 -2.00 2.50
N GLY A 23 3.47 -1.04 3.01
CA GLY A 23 3.64 -0.86 4.46
C GLY A 23 2.32 -0.60 5.20
N VAL A 24 1.31 -0.09 4.50
CA VAL A 24 -0.05 0.15 5.03
C VAL A 24 -1.09 -0.87 4.53
N CYS A 25 -0.65 -1.92 3.83
CA CYS A 25 -1.52 -2.99 3.36
C CYS A 25 -1.84 -3.97 4.50
N GLY A 26 -3.12 -4.27 4.71
CA GLY A 26 -3.55 -5.20 5.76
C GLY A 26 -2.91 -6.59 5.66
N VAL A 27 -2.72 -7.15 4.45
CA VAL A 27 -2.06 -8.45 4.25
C VAL A 27 -0.59 -8.43 4.68
N TYR A 28 0.12 -7.36 4.32
CA TYR A 28 1.52 -7.21 4.70
C TYR A 28 1.66 -6.96 6.21
N ILE A 29 0.87 -6.04 6.79
CA ILE A 29 0.87 -5.78 8.24
C ILE A 29 0.56 -7.07 9.02
N ALA A 30 -0.46 -7.83 8.59
CA ALA A 30 -0.79 -9.10 9.23
C ALA A 30 0.37 -10.11 9.17
N THR A 31 1.15 -10.10 8.09
CA THR A 31 2.34 -10.95 7.94
C THR A 31 3.50 -10.49 8.80
N ARG A 32 3.80 -9.18 8.77
CA ARG A 32 4.88 -8.53 9.52
C ARG A 32 4.71 -8.70 11.03
N ASP A 33 3.49 -8.50 11.52
CA ASP A 33 3.17 -8.54 12.96
C ASP A 33 2.84 -9.96 13.45
N ASP A 34 2.99 -10.96 12.58
CA ASP A 34 2.55 -12.35 12.78
C ASP A 34 1.14 -12.49 13.40
N ASN A 35 0.22 -11.67 12.93
CA ASN A 35 -1.12 -11.56 13.51
C ASN A 35 -2.10 -12.53 12.84
N ALA A 36 -2.21 -13.74 13.38
CA ALA A 36 -3.09 -14.79 12.84
C ALA A 36 -4.56 -14.35 12.72
N LYS A 37 -5.09 -13.62 13.72
CA LYS A 37 -6.47 -13.10 13.68
C LYS A 37 -6.67 -12.13 12.52
N PHE A 38 -5.72 -11.23 12.31
CA PHE A 38 -5.80 -10.25 11.23
C PHE A 38 -5.58 -10.90 9.85
N LYS A 39 -4.71 -11.91 9.74
CA LYS A 39 -4.58 -12.74 8.53
C LYS A 39 -5.93 -13.36 8.15
N THR A 40 -6.67 -13.93 9.10
CA THR A 40 -8.01 -14.49 8.85
C THR A 40 -9.02 -13.43 8.38
N VAL A 41 -9.02 -12.24 8.99
CA VAL A 41 -9.91 -11.14 8.57
C VAL A 41 -9.60 -10.70 7.13
N MET A 42 -8.32 -10.52 6.79
CA MET A 42 -7.91 -10.20 5.42
C MET A 42 -8.20 -11.35 4.45
N GLY A 43 -8.01 -12.59 4.88
CA GLY A 43 -8.31 -13.78 4.08
C GLY A 43 -9.79 -13.82 3.69
N ASN A 44 -10.68 -13.63 4.65
CA ASN A 44 -12.12 -13.56 4.42
C ASN A 44 -12.51 -12.40 3.49
N LEU A 45 -11.90 -11.22 3.66
CA LEU A 45 -12.17 -10.05 2.81
C LEU A 45 -11.82 -10.31 1.34
N TYR A 46 -10.74 -11.05 1.09
CA TYR A 46 -10.23 -11.30 -0.26
C TYR A 46 -10.53 -12.72 -0.77
N GLY A 47 -11.30 -13.53 -0.04
CA GLY A 47 -11.63 -14.91 -0.43
C GLY A 47 -10.41 -15.83 -0.51
N THR A 48 -9.41 -15.64 0.36
CA THR A 48 -8.19 -16.46 0.43
C THR A 48 -8.05 -17.14 1.79
N ARG A 49 -7.43 -18.33 1.81
CA ARG A 49 -7.14 -19.02 3.07
C ARG A 49 -6.07 -18.27 3.86
N PRO A 50 -6.10 -18.25 5.22
CA PRO A 50 -5.13 -17.51 6.02
C PRO A 50 -3.66 -17.83 5.71
N GLU A 51 -3.34 -19.09 5.39
CA GLU A 51 -1.99 -19.53 4.98
C GLU A 51 -1.52 -18.94 3.64
N ASP A 52 -2.46 -18.58 2.78
CA ASP A 52 -2.22 -17.95 1.47
C ASP A 52 -2.29 -16.41 1.57
N THR A 53 -2.87 -15.87 2.65
CA THR A 53 -2.96 -14.42 2.96
C THR A 53 -1.69 -13.91 3.63
N ALA A 54 -0.55 -14.06 2.95
CA ALA A 54 0.73 -13.54 3.44
C ALA A 54 1.65 -13.02 2.32
N CYS A 55 2.41 -11.96 2.60
CA CYS A 55 3.42 -11.44 1.66
C CYS A 55 4.50 -10.59 2.33
N ARG A 56 5.56 -10.29 1.57
CA ARG A 56 6.69 -9.44 1.98
C ARG A 56 6.91 -8.26 1.01
N GLY A 57 5.82 -7.62 0.60
CA GLY A 57 5.86 -6.52 -0.38
C GLY A 57 5.62 -6.97 -1.83
N CYS A 58 5.08 -6.09 -2.67
CA CYS A 58 4.74 -6.46 -4.04
C CYS A 58 5.88 -6.25 -5.05
N MET A 59 6.89 -5.45 -4.71
CA MET A 59 8.05 -5.15 -5.55
C MET A 59 9.30 -5.96 -5.16
N GLN A 60 9.11 -7.12 -4.53
CA GLN A 60 10.20 -8.08 -4.30
C GLN A 60 10.94 -8.40 -5.62
N PRO A 61 12.27 -8.62 -5.55
CA PRO A 61 13.03 -9.11 -6.69
C PRO A 61 12.53 -10.50 -7.12
N ASP A 62 12.80 -10.87 -8.37
CA ASP A 62 12.44 -12.20 -8.87
C ASP A 62 13.61 -13.18 -8.64
N PRO A 63 13.34 -14.42 -8.18
CA PRO A 63 12.05 -14.91 -7.72
C PRO A 63 11.65 -14.31 -6.35
N PRO A 64 10.36 -13.98 -6.13
CA PRO A 64 9.92 -13.39 -4.87
C PRO A 64 9.90 -14.44 -3.74
N GLN A 65 10.25 -14.02 -2.52
CA GLN A 65 10.24 -14.90 -1.35
C GLN A 65 8.81 -15.31 -0.96
N LYS A 66 7.88 -14.34 -0.90
CA LYS A 66 6.46 -14.60 -0.64
C LYS A 66 5.61 -13.46 -1.20
N LEU A 67 4.95 -13.70 -2.33
CA LEU A 67 4.06 -12.73 -2.96
C LEU A 67 2.60 -13.13 -2.76
N TYR A 68 1.75 -12.18 -2.43
CA TYR A 68 0.32 -12.44 -2.30
C TYR A 68 -0.30 -12.72 -3.67
N GLY A 69 -1.27 -13.63 -3.76
CA GLY A 69 -1.85 -14.09 -5.03
C GLY A 69 -2.32 -12.94 -5.93
N TYR A 70 -3.05 -11.96 -5.39
CA TYR A 70 -3.48 -10.77 -6.14
C TYR A 70 -2.32 -9.92 -6.67
N CYS A 71 -1.20 -9.86 -5.94
CA CYS A 71 -0.01 -9.15 -6.39
C CYS A 71 0.78 -9.94 -7.45
N ALA A 72 0.71 -11.27 -7.42
CA ALA A 72 1.35 -12.15 -8.40
C ALA A 72 0.67 -12.07 -9.79
N MET A 73 -0.64 -11.82 -9.83
CA MET A 73 -1.42 -11.66 -11.07
C MET A 73 -1.71 -10.18 -11.45
N CYS A 74 -0.97 -9.24 -10.86
CA CYS A 74 -1.29 -7.81 -10.99
C CYS A 74 -0.79 -7.22 -12.31
N ALA A 75 -1.71 -6.97 -13.26
CA ALA A 75 -1.40 -6.35 -14.54
C ALA A 75 -0.75 -4.95 -14.46
N ILE A 76 -0.94 -4.20 -13.36
CA ILE A 76 -0.24 -2.91 -13.17
C ILE A 76 1.24 -3.12 -12.89
N ARG A 77 1.57 -4.15 -12.08
CA ARG A 77 2.96 -4.51 -11.77
C ARG A 77 3.69 -4.97 -13.03
N ASP A 78 3.04 -5.81 -13.84
CA ASP A 78 3.60 -6.29 -15.10
C ASP A 78 3.83 -5.15 -16.09
N CYS A 79 2.86 -4.22 -16.19
CA CYS A 79 2.98 -3.03 -17.03
C CYS A 79 4.21 -2.19 -16.67
N VAL A 80 4.37 -1.87 -15.39
CA VAL A 80 5.49 -1.03 -14.90
C VAL A 80 6.83 -1.71 -15.17
N ARG A 81 6.94 -3.01 -14.88
CA ARG A 81 8.15 -3.80 -15.18
C ARG A 81 8.47 -3.87 -16.67
N SER A 82 7.47 -4.09 -17.52
CA SER A 82 7.65 -4.16 -18.98
C SER A 82 8.17 -2.84 -19.59
N LYS A 83 7.85 -1.70 -18.96
CA LYS A 83 8.31 -0.38 -19.37
C LYS A 83 9.69 -0.01 -18.79
N GLY A 84 10.31 -0.88 -17.98
CA GLY A 84 11.53 -0.56 -17.24
C GLY A 84 11.32 0.51 -16.17
N PHE A 85 10.07 0.79 -15.78
CA PHE A 85 9.75 1.70 -14.70
C PHE A 85 9.76 0.96 -13.36
N TYR A 86 9.96 1.73 -12.31
CA TYR A 86 9.78 1.28 -10.94
C TYR A 86 8.35 1.52 -10.45
N SER A 87 7.72 2.63 -10.85
CA SER A 87 6.37 2.98 -10.41
C SER A 87 5.64 3.85 -11.43
N CYS A 88 4.31 3.87 -11.34
CA CYS A 88 3.44 4.70 -12.17
C CYS A 88 3.75 6.20 -12.05
N HIS A 89 4.42 6.65 -10.98
CA HIS A 89 4.83 8.06 -10.86
C HIS A 89 5.75 8.51 -12.01
N GLN A 90 6.52 7.58 -12.60
CA GLN A 90 7.42 7.83 -13.73
C GLN A 90 6.71 7.81 -15.09
N CYS A 91 5.45 7.35 -15.16
CA CYS A 91 4.74 7.15 -16.41
C CYS A 91 3.99 8.42 -16.83
N SER A 92 4.33 8.99 -17.99
CA SER A 92 3.64 10.16 -18.58
C SER A 92 2.14 9.95 -18.79
N ASP A 93 1.73 8.70 -19.08
CA ASP A 93 0.34 8.35 -19.41
C ASP A 93 -0.56 8.24 -18.18
N TRP A 94 -0.04 8.45 -16.98
CA TRP A 94 -0.81 8.34 -15.75
C TRP A 94 -1.75 9.54 -15.55
N PRO A 95 -3.03 9.33 -15.15
CA PRO A 95 -3.67 8.04 -14.91
C PRO A 95 -4.20 7.41 -16.20
N CYS A 96 -3.75 6.19 -16.51
CA CYS A 96 -4.20 5.42 -17.67
C CYS A 96 -5.40 4.51 -17.33
N ASP A 97 -5.94 3.81 -18.33
CA ASP A 97 -7.15 3.00 -18.16
C ASP A 97 -7.03 1.90 -17.11
N ARG A 98 -5.84 1.31 -16.93
CA ARG A 98 -5.59 0.30 -15.88
C ARG A 98 -5.81 0.87 -14.47
N ILE A 99 -5.57 2.16 -14.28
CA ILE A 99 -5.80 2.87 -13.02
C ILE A 99 -7.26 3.29 -12.93
N ARG A 100 -7.80 3.91 -14.00
CA ARG A 100 -9.19 4.42 -14.03
C ARG A 100 -10.24 3.33 -13.87
N THR A 101 -9.96 2.13 -14.37
CA THR A 101 -10.87 0.97 -14.33
C THR A 101 -10.52 -0.03 -13.22
N PHE A 102 -9.62 0.32 -12.30
CA PHE A 102 -9.25 -0.58 -11.20
C PHE A 102 -10.48 -0.98 -10.38
N GLY A 103 -10.67 -2.29 -10.19
CA GLY A 103 -11.93 -2.87 -9.70
C GLY A 103 -12.25 -2.56 -8.23
N LEU A 104 -11.25 -2.24 -7.41
CA LEU A 104 -11.48 -1.85 -6.02
C LEU A 104 -11.58 -0.33 -5.92
N ALA A 105 -12.79 0.18 -5.66
CA ALA A 105 -13.05 1.63 -5.61
C ALA A 105 -12.15 2.36 -4.62
N THR A 106 -11.97 1.81 -3.41
CA THR A 106 -11.04 2.33 -2.40
C THR A 106 -9.60 2.36 -2.93
N GLY A 107 -9.14 1.26 -3.53
CA GLY A 107 -7.81 1.21 -4.13
C GLY A 107 -7.64 2.26 -5.22
N ARG A 108 -8.63 2.41 -6.10
CA ARG A 108 -8.62 3.42 -7.16
C ARG A 108 -8.54 4.85 -6.62
N ARG A 109 -9.33 5.18 -5.58
CA ARG A 109 -9.25 6.49 -4.90
C ARG A 109 -7.85 6.76 -4.36
N VAL A 110 -7.29 5.80 -3.62
CA VAL A 110 -5.96 5.94 -3.03
C VAL A 110 -4.90 6.09 -4.12
N MET A 111 -4.91 5.27 -5.18
CA MET A 111 -3.98 5.40 -6.30
C MET A 111 -3.99 6.82 -6.90
N MET A 112 -5.20 7.36 -7.14
CA MET A 112 -5.40 8.71 -7.68
C MET A 112 -4.89 9.82 -6.76
N GLN A 113 -4.87 9.59 -5.45
CA GLN A 113 -4.34 10.54 -4.46
C GLN A 113 -2.82 10.40 -4.27
N THR A 114 -2.30 9.18 -4.21
CA THR A 114 -0.92 8.93 -3.76
C THR A 114 0.13 9.09 -4.86
N ILE A 115 -0.19 8.82 -6.13
CA ILE A 115 0.79 8.96 -7.22
C ILE A 115 1.18 10.42 -7.46
N PRO A 116 0.26 11.42 -7.46
CA PRO A 116 0.64 12.82 -7.53
C PRO A 116 1.55 13.24 -6.37
N VAL A 117 1.25 12.82 -5.14
CA VAL A 117 2.12 13.07 -3.98
C VAL A 117 3.51 12.46 -4.18
N TRP A 118 3.59 11.25 -4.74
CA TRP A 118 4.89 10.64 -5.04
C TRP A 118 5.70 11.48 -6.03
N ARG A 119 5.06 11.99 -7.10
CA ARG A 119 5.72 12.88 -8.06
C ARG A 119 6.22 14.16 -7.41
N GLU A 120 5.43 14.74 -6.52
CA GLU A 120 5.80 15.93 -5.76
C GLU A 120 7.02 15.67 -4.87
N MET A 121 7.00 14.58 -4.09
CA MET A 121 8.13 14.23 -3.22
C MET A 121 9.41 13.98 -4.02
N VAL A 122 9.31 13.33 -5.19
CA VAL A 122 10.44 13.13 -6.10
C VAL A 122 10.94 14.44 -6.71
N ALA A 123 10.04 15.37 -7.02
CA ALA A 123 10.42 16.68 -7.54
C ALA A 123 11.15 17.54 -6.49
N VAL A 124 10.74 17.44 -5.22
CA VAL A 124 11.33 18.22 -4.11
C VAL A 124 12.63 17.61 -3.60
N HIS A 125 12.66 16.28 -3.40
CA HIS A 125 13.74 15.59 -2.70
C HIS A 125 14.67 14.77 -3.62
N GLY A 126 14.41 14.75 -4.92
CA GLY A 126 15.08 13.85 -5.86
C GLY A 126 14.50 12.43 -5.81
N HIS A 127 14.96 11.56 -6.71
CA HIS A 127 14.29 10.27 -6.92
C HIS A 127 14.35 9.33 -5.71
N GLU A 128 15.54 9.11 -5.14
CA GLU A 128 15.70 8.15 -4.05
C GLU A 128 15.01 8.63 -2.77
N GLU A 129 15.35 9.82 -2.29
CA GLU A 129 14.77 10.33 -1.05
C GLU A 129 13.29 10.72 -1.23
N GLY A 130 12.87 11.18 -2.41
CA GLY A 130 11.47 11.43 -2.69
C GLY A 130 10.60 10.17 -2.66
N CYS A 131 11.15 8.99 -2.98
CA CYS A 131 10.44 7.73 -2.76
C CYS A 131 10.26 7.41 -1.27
N VAL A 132 11.27 7.73 -0.45
CA VAL A 132 11.23 7.52 1.00
C VAL A 132 10.25 8.48 1.65
N GLU A 133 10.29 9.76 1.28
CA GLU A 133 9.38 10.79 1.81
C GLU A 133 7.94 10.57 1.36
N TRP A 134 7.73 10.06 0.14
CA TRP A 134 6.42 9.56 -0.25
C TRP A 134 5.94 8.42 0.65
N ALA A 135 6.75 7.38 0.87
CA ALA A 135 6.38 6.26 1.73
C ALA A 135 6.08 6.73 3.16
N ARG A 136 6.89 7.65 3.70
CA ARG A 136 6.70 8.30 5.00
C ARG A 136 5.35 9.02 5.06
N SER A 137 5.05 9.86 4.08
CA SER A 137 3.77 10.60 4.02
C SER A 137 2.56 9.66 4.03
N VAL A 138 2.69 8.49 3.39
CA VAL A 138 1.64 7.47 3.42
C VAL A 138 1.52 6.86 4.80
N CYS A 139 2.62 6.48 5.46
CA CYS A 139 2.57 5.99 6.84
C CYS A 139 1.96 7.00 7.82
N GLU A 140 2.27 8.29 7.69
CA GLU A 140 1.69 9.36 8.52
C GLU A 140 0.18 9.41 8.39
N ARG A 141 -0.33 9.36 7.15
CA ARG A 141 -1.76 9.35 6.85
C ARG A 141 -2.49 8.22 7.60
N TYR A 142 -1.90 7.04 7.70
CA TYR A 142 -2.54 5.87 8.32
C TYR A 142 -2.35 5.79 9.84
N HIS A 143 -2.56 6.91 10.52
CA HIS A 143 -2.73 6.98 11.97
C HIS A 143 -4.15 7.42 12.33
N CYS A 144 -4.69 6.88 13.42
CA CYS A 144 -5.95 7.36 13.96
C CYS A 144 -5.82 8.84 14.39
N PRO A 145 -6.70 9.74 13.93
CA PRO A 145 -6.60 11.17 14.27
C PRO A 145 -6.82 11.44 15.78
N ASP A 146 -7.55 10.57 16.48
CA ASP A 146 -7.86 10.78 17.90
C ASP A 146 -6.79 10.22 18.84
N CYS A 147 -6.29 9.01 18.57
CA CYS A 147 -5.38 8.30 19.50
C CYS A 147 -3.99 8.01 18.95
N GLY A 148 -3.73 8.39 17.69
CA GLY A 148 -2.44 8.17 17.03
C GLY A 148 -2.04 6.70 16.92
N SER A 149 -2.99 5.75 16.93
CA SER A 149 -2.67 4.34 16.68
C SER A 149 -2.51 4.07 15.20
N PRO A 150 -1.51 3.26 14.78
CA PRO A 150 -1.32 2.93 13.38
C PRO A 150 -2.49 2.08 12.89
N LEU A 151 -2.92 2.37 11.67
CA LEU A 151 -4.03 1.74 10.96
C LEU A 151 -3.56 1.17 9.63
N PHE A 152 -4.46 0.48 8.94
CA PHE A 152 -4.21 -0.06 7.61
C PHE A 152 -5.15 0.59 6.59
N ARG A 153 -4.78 0.55 5.32
CA ARG A 153 -5.64 1.00 4.22
C ARG A 153 -6.96 0.24 4.21
N GLY A 154 -8.07 0.98 4.25
CA GLY A 154 -9.44 0.48 4.32
C GLY A 154 -9.98 0.34 5.75
N ALA A 155 -9.22 0.75 6.78
CA ALA A 155 -9.72 0.74 8.16
C ALA A 155 -11.00 1.57 8.29
N GLN A 156 -12.06 0.96 8.82
CA GLN A 156 -13.35 1.63 9.04
C GLN A 156 -13.47 2.19 10.47
N ARG A 157 -12.86 1.50 11.45
CA ARG A 157 -12.78 1.91 12.85
C ARG A 157 -11.37 1.70 13.38
N CYS A 158 -10.94 2.57 14.29
CA CYS A 158 -9.68 2.41 14.99
C CYS A 158 -9.76 1.19 15.93
N HIS A 159 -8.80 0.28 15.83
CA HIS A 159 -8.74 -0.92 16.70
C HIS A 159 -8.45 -0.59 18.17
N ALA A 160 -7.79 0.54 18.43
CA ALA A 160 -7.37 0.94 19.78
C ALA A 160 -8.43 1.75 20.54
N CYS A 161 -9.05 2.76 19.89
CA CYS A 161 -10.04 3.64 20.56
C CYS A 161 -11.47 3.48 20.05
N GLY A 162 -11.72 2.71 18.99
CA GLY A 162 -13.06 2.48 18.45
C GLY A 162 -13.68 3.63 17.64
N ARG A 163 -13.01 4.77 17.50
CA ARG A 163 -13.49 5.87 16.63
C ARG A 163 -13.69 5.37 15.20
N ALA A 164 -14.77 5.80 14.53
CA ALA A 164 -14.90 5.65 13.09
C ALA A 164 -13.80 6.48 12.39
N VAL A 165 -13.17 5.93 11.36
CA VAL A 165 -12.03 6.56 10.65
C VAL A 165 -12.15 6.44 9.13
N ALA A 166 -13.26 5.89 8.63
CA ALA A 166 -13.48 5.68 7.20
C ALA A 166 -13.38 7.01 6.43
N ASP A 167 -14.09 8.04 6.89
CA ASP A 167 -14.17 9.33 6.21
C ASP A 167 -12.86 10.14 6.30
N ASP A 168 -12.07 9.96 7.35
CA ASP A 168 -10.75 10.59 7.49
C ASP A 168 -9.69 9.91 6.61
N LEU A 169 -9.90 8.62 6.27
CA LEU A 169 -8.94 7.81 5.52
C LEU A 169 -9.36 7.62 4.07
N ASP A 170 -10.04 6.51 3.77
CA ASP A 170 -10.23 6.02 2.41
C ASP A 170 -11.69 6.05 1.93
N GLY A 171 -12.58 6.58 2.77
CA GLY A 171 -14.03 6.49 2.66
C GLY A 171 -14.58 5.15 3.15
N SER A 172 -15.91 5.06 3.20
CA SER A 172 -16.62 3.80 3.40
C SER A 172 -16.41 2.82 2.23
N LEU A 173 -16.49 1.53 2.57
CA LEU A 173 -16.39 0.39 1.64
C LEU A 173 -17.73 0.12 0.94
#